data_AF-A0A259NF57-F1
#
_entry.id   AF-A0A259NF57-F1
#
_cell.length_a   1.000
_cell.length_b   1.000
_cell.length_c   1.000
_cell.angle_alpha   90.00
_cell.angle_beta   90.00
_cell.angle_gamma   90.00
#
_symmetry.space_group_name_H-M   'P 1'
#
loop_
_entity.id
_entity.type
_entity.pdbx_description
1 polymer ?
#
loop_
_entity_poly.entity_id
_entity_poly.type
_entity_poly.pdbx_seq_one_letter_code
_entity_poly.pdbx_strand_id
1 'polypeptide(L)'
;MKWLLTLLLLIMAPLLTAREPILTGAEQPERYLPLLAGKKVGLLVNQTSRVGEQHLVDFLLQQQVQVVGIFAPEHGFRGDADAGAKIDDSRDTRTGLPIWSMYGASKKPDLSLLQQLDVVIFDIQDVGVRYYTYISSMHYMMEAAAAAGVAMLVLDRPNPNGAYLDGPVLELKFPYELPIPPSPNLPNSQAIKLYPSLGFFEATPMSVGRGTPFPFQVLGYDQFATDEFSFIPVSTPGAALNPPLKDKQLYGEDLRQVATDGLTLAYLMRWQQLFASHAKVLFTAADFMDKLAGTDKLRLQIERGDSEQQIRDSWQGALQRFKQQRQPYLLYPE
;
A
#
# COMPACT_ATOMS: atom_id res chain seq x y z
N MET A 1 9.30 42.59 76.74
CA MET A 1 10.22 42.32 75.61
C MET A 1 9.72 41.09 74.88
N LYS A 2 9.70 41.09 73.53
CA LYS A 2 9.74 39.88 72.66
C LYS A 2 8.42 39.06 72.57
N TRP A 3 7.75 38.78 71.44
CA TRP A 3 7.95 38.93 69.97
C TRP A 3 6.58 38.94 69.26
N LEU A 4 6.42 39.71 68.18
CA LEU A 4 5.39 39.46 67.16
C LEU A 4 5.99 38.50 66.11
N LEU A 5 5.34 37.35 65.90
CA LEU A 5 5.64 36.41 64.81
C LEU A 5 4.56 36.59 63.73
N THR A 6 4.92 37.23 62.62
CA THR A 6 4.09 37.32 61.42
C THR A 6 4.45 36.15 60.51
N LEU A 7 3.54 35.18 60.38
CA LEU A 7 3.69 34.05 59.45
C LEU A 7 3.25 34.50 58.05
N LEU A 8 4.20 34.59 57.10
CA LEU A 8 3.89 34.82 55.69
C LEU A 8 3.62 33.47 55.02
N LEU A 9 2.36 33.18 54.70
CA LEU A 9 1.98 32.02 53.90
C LEU A 9 2.15 32.37 52.41
N LEU A 10 3.22 31.87 51.77
CA LEU A 10 3.36 31.89 50.32
C LEU A 10 2.47 30.79 49.73
N ILE A 11 1.37 31.16 49.10
CA ILE A 11 0.54 30.24 48.31
C ILE A 11 1.18 30.12 46.93
N MET A 12 1.90 29.03 46.67
CA MET A 12 2.31 28.65 45.31
C MET A 12 1.09 28.06 44.59
N ALA A 13 0.49 28.83 43.70
CA ALA A 13 -0.48 28.30 42.74
C ALA A 13 0.27 27.49 41.66
N PRO A 14 -0.21 26.31 41.25
CA PRO A 14 0.39 25.57 40.15
C PRO A 14 0.15 26.34 38.85
N LEU A 15 1.23 26.65 38.14
CA LEU A 15 1.16 27.11 36.75
C LEU A 15 0.58 25.96 35.92
N LEU A 16 -0.69 26.09 35.54
CA LEU A 16 -1.27 25.31 34.44
C LEU A 16 -0.48 25.65 33.18
N THR A 17 0.44 24.79 32.78
CA THR A 17 1.06 24.86 31.46
C THR A 17 -0.04 24.57 30.43
N ALA A 18 -0.54 25.60 29.76
CA ALA A 18 -1.38 25.44 28.59
C ALA A 18 -0.61 24.56 27.59
N ARG A 19 -1.20 23.42 27.23
CA ARG A 19 -0.64 22.54 26.19
C ARG A 19 -0.63 23.35 24.89
N GLU A 20 0.52 23.46 24.23
CA GLU A 20 0.57 24.16 22.95
C GLU A 20 -0.44 23.52 21.98
N PRO A 21 -1.23 24.33 21.27
CA PRO A 21 -2.18 23.83 20.30
C PRO A 21 -1.44 23.05 19.21
N ILE A 22 -1.97 21.89 18.83
CA ILE A 22 -1.41 21.08 17.75
C ILE A 22 -1.68 21.81 16.44
N LEU A 23 -0.61 22.14 15.70
CA LEU A 23 -0.73 22.67 14.33
C LEU A 23 -0.87 21.50 13.36
N THR A 24 -1.94 21.50 12.57
CA THR A 24 -2.13 20.54 11.47
C THR A 24 -1.09 20.76 10.38
N GLY A 25 -0.94 19.80 9.47
CA GLY A 25 -0.07 19.96 8.30
C GLY A 25 -0.46 21.16 7.44
N ALA A 26 -1.77 21.43 7.33
CA ALA A 26 -2.31 22.56 6.57
C ALA A 26 -2.05 23.93 7.24
N GLU A 27 -1.81 23.97 8.55
CA GLU A 27 -1.51 25.21 9.29
C GLU A 27 -0.01 25.56 9.31
N GLN A 28 0.82 24.82 8.56
CA GLN A 28 2.27 25.03 8.48
C GLN A 28 2.73 25.39 7.04
N PRO A 29 2.21 26.50 6.45
CA PRO A 29 2.47 26.88 5.07
C PRO A 29 3.95 27.06 4.74
N GLU A 30 4.76 27.50 5.69
CA GLU A 30 6.21 27.65 5.53
C GLU A 30 6.93 26.33 5.19
N ARG A 31 6.33 25.18 5.55
CA ARG A 31 6.89 23.86 5.27
C ARG A 31 6.54 23.33 3.89
N TYR A 32 5.35 23.65 3.39
CA TYR A 32 4.85 23.05 2.14
C TYR A 32 4.75 24.02 0.96
N LEU A 33 4.51 25.32 1.15
CA LEU A 33 4.43 26.27 0.03
C LEU A 33 5.68 26.27 -0.86
N PRO A 34 6.91 26.20 -0.32
CA PRO A 34 8.11 26.09 -1.16
C PRO A 34 8.12 24.82 -2.04
N LEU A 35 7.50 23.74 -1.57
CA LEU A 35 7.41 22.47 -2.31
C LEU A 35 6.40 22.53 -3.47
N LEU A 36 5.48 23.50 -3.44
CA LEU A 36 4.40 23.67 -4.43
C LEU A 36 4.72 24.76 -5.47
N ALA A 37 5.81 25.52 -5.29
CA ALA A 37 6.17 26.61 -6.19
C ALA A 37 6.37 26.12 -7.64
N GLY A 38 5.62 26.70 -8.57
CA GLY A 38 5.65 26.34 -10.00
C GLY A 38 5.08 24.97 -10.34
N LYS A 39 4.47 24.27 -9.38
CA LYS A 39 3.88 22.94 -9.58
C LYS A 39 2.39 23.02 -9.87
N LYS A 40 1.91 22.15 -10.74
CA LYS A 40 0.50 21.84 -10.96
C LYS A 40 -0.01 20.95 -9.84
N VAL A 41 -0.93 21.47 -9.04
CA VAL A 41 -1.41 20.82 -7.81
C VAL A 41 -2.82 20.28 -7.98
N GLY A 42 -3.01 19.00 -7.71
CA GLY A 42 -4.34 18.41 -7.48
C GLY A 42 -4.63 18.27 -5.98
N LEU A 43 -5.91 18.33 -5.59
CA LEU A 43 -6.31 18.31 -4.18
C LEU A 43 -7.33 17.19 -3.93
N LEU A 44 -6.98 16.18 -3.13
CA LEU A 44 -7.94 15.23 -2.54
C LEU A 44 -8.34 15.75 -1.16
N VAL A 45 -9.48 16.42 -1.11
CA VAL A 45 -9.93 17.24 0.02
C VAL A 45 -11.42 17.08 0.27
N ASN A 46 -11.88 17.42 1.47
CA ASN A 46 -13.28 17.57 1.77
C ASN A 46 -13.55 18.83 2.62
N GLN A 47 -14.75 18.99 3.18
CA GLN A 47 -15.13 20.16 3.96
C GLN A 47 -14.27 20.38 5.22
N THR A 48 -13.55 19.34 5.67
CA THR A 48 -12.66 19.37 6.84
C THR A 48 -11.28 19.97 6.52
N SER A 49 -10.95 20.14 5.24
CA SER A 49 -9.66 20.64 4.75
C SER A 49 -9.52 22.14 4.98
N ARG A 50 -9.28 22.54 6.23
CA ARG A 50 -9.21 23.95 6.65
C ARG A 50 -7.82 24.39 7.08
N VAL A 51 -7.55 25.67 6.84
CA VAL A 51 -6.43 26.48 7.34
C VAL A 51 -7.05 27.66 8.09
N GLY A 52 -7.09 27.58 9.42
CA GLY A 52 -7.94 28.48 10.22
C GLY A 52 -9.41 28.39 9.79
N GLU A 53 -10.04 29.53 9.51
CA GLU A 53 -11.45 29.60 9.09
C GLU A 53 -11.67 29.38 7.59
N GLN A 54 -10.59 29.25 6.81
CA GLN A 54 -10.65 29.17 5.36
C GLN A 54 -10.42 27.73 4.88
N HIS A 55 -11.07 27.35 3.77
CA HIS A 55 -10.80 26.07 3.12
C HIS A 55 -9.43 26.09 2.42
N LEU A 56 -8.69 24.99 2.46
CA LEU A 56 -7.34 24.85 1.91
C LEU A 56 -7.26 25.26 0.44
N VAL A 57 -8.23 24.85 -0.40
CA VAL A 57 -8.34 25.28 -1.81
C VAL A 57 -8.28 26.80 -1.94
N ASP A 58 -9.07 27.51 -1.15
CA ASP A 58 -9.18 28.97 -1.24
C ASP A 58 -7.87 29.63 -0.74
N PHE A 59 -7.27 29.07 0.32
CA PHE A 59 -5.99 29.52 0.84
C PHE A 59 -4.87 29.37 -0.20
N LEU A 60 -4.74 28.19 -0.83
CA LEU A 60 -3.70 27.92 -1.82
C LEU A 60 -3.82 28.83 -3.05
N LEU A 61 -5.04 29.10 -3.52
CA LEU A 61 -5.27 30.05 -4.61
C LEU A 61 -4.84 31.48 -4.24
N GLN A 62 -5.09 31.92 -3.01
CA GLN A 62 -4.60 33.23 -2.51
C GLN A 62 -3.08 33.27 -2.43
N GLN A 63 -2.43 32.15 -2.12
CA GLN A 63 -0.97 32.00 -2.16
C GLN A 63 -0.42 31.80 -3.59
N GLN A 64 -1.25 31.99 -4.63
CA GLN A 64 -0.87 31.87 -6.05
C GLN A 64 -0.35 30.48 -6.45
N VAL A 65 -0.76 29.43 -5.72
CA VAL A 65 -0.46 28.04 -6.08
C VAL A 65 -1.33 27.65 -7.28
N GLN A 66 -0.72 26.98 -8.26
CA GLN A 66 -1.42 26.53 -9.46
C GLN A 66 -2.24 25.27 -9.19
N VAL A 67 -3.42 25.45 -8.58
CA VAL A 67 -4.39 24.36 -8.39
C VAL A 67 -5.06 24.05 -9.73
N VAL A 68 -4.99 22.79 -10.16
CA VAL A 68 -5.52 22.32 -11.45
C VAL A 68 -6.92 21.70 -11.30
N GLY A 69 -7.18 21.02 -10.19
CA GLY A 69 -8.49 20.43 -9.92
C GLY A 69 -8.58 19.72 -8.58
N ILE A 70 -9.80 19.29 -8.26
CA ILE A 70 -10.19 18.79 -6.95
C ILE A 70 -10.72 17.36 -7.11
N PHE A 71 -10.13 16.41 -6.40
CA PHE A 71 -10.67 15.06 -6.24
C PHE A 71 -11.59 15.05 -5.02
N ALA A 72 -12.87 14.83 -5.25
CA ALA A 72 -13.88 14.82 -4.20
C ALA A 72 -14.18 13.38 -3.73
N PRO A 73 -14.13 13.08 -2.42
CA PRO A 73 -14.58 11.80 -1.87
C PRO A 73 -16.12 11.72 -1.83
N GLU A 74 -16.66 10.66 -1.21
CA GLU A 74 -18.09 10.28 -1.16
C GLU A 74 -19.09 11.40 -0.82
N HIS A 75 -18.68 12.41 -0.05
CA HIS A 75 -19.54 13.51 0.43
C HIS A 75 -19.27 14.86 -0.24
N GLY A 76 -18.45 14.87 -1.29
CA GLY A 76 -18.02 16.11 -1.92
C GLY A 76 -16.98 16.82 -1.08
N PHE A 77 -16.75 18.10 -1.39
CA PHE A 77 -15.68 18.83 -0.74
C PHE A 77 -16.06 20.15 -0.07
N ARG A 78 -17.20 20.76 -0.39
CA ARG A 78 -17.67 21.96 0.32
C ARG A 78 -18.64 21.67 1.47
N GLY A 79 -19.14 20.44 1.57
CA GLY A 79 -20.14 20.06 2.58
C GLY A 79 -21.57 20.40 2.18
N ASP A 80 -21.80 20.78 0.93
CA ASP A 80 -23.12 21.16 0.38
C ASP A 80 -23.90 19.96 -0.20
N ALA A 81 -23.35 18.74 -0.11
CA ALA A 81 -23.92 17.52 -0.67
C ALA A 81 -24.27 16.48 0.42
N ASP A 82 -25.44 15.85 0.29
CA ASP A 82 -25.91 14.79 1.21
C ASP A 82 -25.09 13.49 1.09
N ALA A 83 -25.16 12.65 2.12
CA ALA A 83 -24.55 11.32 2.12
C ALA A 83 -25.04 10.46 0.94
N GLY A 84 -24.13 10.02 0.08
CA GLY A 84 -24.44 9.16 -1.06
C GLY A 84 -25.00 9.88 -2.30
N ALA A 85 -25.02 11.21 -2.33
CA ALA A 85 -25.36 11.96 -3.53
C ALA A 85 -24.29 11.73 -4.61
N LYS A 86 -24.72 11.37 -5.83
CA LYS A 86 -23.81 11.31 -6.99
C LYS A 86 -23.25 12.70 -7.23
N ILE A 87 -21.94 12.84 -7.09
CA ILE A 87 -21.21 14.01 -7.54
C ILE A 87 -20.77 13.68 -8.96
N ASP A 88 -21.51 14.18 -9.94
CA ASP A 88 -21.03 14.16 -11.32
C ASP A 88 -19.83 15.13 -11.43
N ASP A 89 -18.94 14.86 -12.40
CA ASP A 89 -17.85 15.77 -12.73
C ASP A 89 -18.41 17.17 -12.95
N SER A 90 -18.04 18.08 -12.05
CA SER A 90 -18.65 19.39 -11.92
C SER A 90 -17.57 20.45 -11.73
N ARG A 91 -17.95 21.71 -11.56
CA ARG A 91 -17.00 22.79 -11.26
C ARG A 91 -17.36 23.40 -9.93
N ASP A 92 -16.35 23.75 -9.14
CA ASP A 92 -16.54 24.52 -7.91
C ASP A 92 -17.10 25.90 -8.27
N THR A 93 -18.28 26.23 -7.75
CA THR A 93 -18.96 27.49 -8.09
C THR A 93 -18.19 28.72 -7.63
N ARG A 94 -17.33 28.57 -6.61
CA ARG A 94 -16.52 29.64 -6.05
C ARG A 94 -15.24 29.90 -6.84
N THR A 95 -14.52 28.85 -7.23
CA THR A 95 -13.18 28.97 -7.85
C THR A 95 -13.17 28.67 -9.35
N GLY A 96 -14.24 28.03 -9.87
CA GLY A 96 -14.32 27.54 -11.25
C GLY A 96 -13.49 26.28 -11.52
N LEU A 97 -12.78 25.75 -10.52
CA LEU A 97 -11.93 24.56 -10.65
C LEU A 97 -12.77 23.32 -10.98
N PRO A 98 -12.27 22.40 -11.83
CA PRO A 98 -12.93 21.11 -12.04
C PRO A 98 -12.90 20.26 -10.77
N ILE A 99 -14.01 19.56 -10.53
CA ILE A 99 -14.21 18.59 -9.47
C ILE A 99 -14.36 17.22 -10.13
N TRP A 100 -13.51 16.28 -9.73
CA TRP A 100 -13.51 14.90 -10.18
C TRP A 100 -13.95 14.00 -9.04
N SER A 101 -15.01 13.22 -9.26
CA SER A 101 -15.48 12.30 -8.24
C SER A 101 -14.57 11.08 -8.11
N MET A 102 -14.19 10.75 -6.88
CA MET A 102 -13.48 9.52 -6.53
C MET A 102 -14.44 8.37 -6.16
N TYR A 103 -15.74 8.59 -6.32
CA TYR A 103 -16.81 7.69 -5.88
C TYR A 103 -17.69 7.25 -7.06
N GLY A 104 -18.10 5.97 -7.07
CA GLY A 104 -18.90 5.38 -8.16
C GLY A 104 -18.17 4.25 -8.89
N ALA A 105 -18.23 4.24 -10.23
CA ALA A 105 -17.75 3.13 -11.07
C ALA A 105 -16.22 2.93 -11.03
N SER A 106 -15.46 3.95 -10.65
CA SER A 106 -14.01 3.85 -10.40
C SER A 106 -13.67 4.49 -9.06
N LYS A 107 -12.95 3.74 -8.21
CA LYS A 107 -12.40 4.24 -6.93
C LYS A 107 -11.00 4.85 -7.09
N LYS A 108 -10.39 4.68 -8.26
CA LYS A 108 -9.10 5.30 -8.64
C LYS A 108 -9.35 6.45 -9.62
N PRO A 109 -8.60 7.55 -9.52
CA PRO A 109 -8.68 8.62 -10.50
C PRO A 109 -8.13 8.14 -11.84
N ASP A 110 -8.62 8.73 -12.93
CA ASP A 110 -8.09 8.46 -14.27
C ASP A 110 -6.61 8.86 -14.35
N LEU A 111 -5.78 7.97 -14.87
CA LEU A 111 -4.35 8.18 -15.05
C LEU A 111 -4.05 9.44 -15.87
N SER A 112 -4.87 9.73 -16.88
CA SER A 112 -4.73 10.90 -17.75
C SER A 112 -4.99 12.23 -17.02
N LEU A 113 -5.79 12.23 -15.96
CA LEU A 113 -5.98 13.39 -15.08
C LEU A 113 -4.74 13.60 -14.23
N LEU A 114 -4.20 12.52 -13.65
CA LEU A 114 -3.02 12.59 -12.79
C LEU A 114 -1.77 13.05 -13.55
N GLN A 115 -1.59 12.60 -14.79
CA GLN A 115 -0.45 13.01 -15.62
C GLN A 115 -0.41 14.53 -15.94
N GLN A 116 -1.48 15.26 -15.65
CA GLN A 116 -1.50 16.72 -15.76
C GLN A 116 -0.95 17.43 -14.52
N LEU A 117 -0.64 16.69 -13.46
CA LEU A 117 -0.25 17.19 -12.14
C LEU A 117 1.21 16.85 -11.85
N ASP A 118 1.86 17.70 -11.05
CA ASP A 118 3.19 17.41 -10.50
C ASP A 118 3.09 16.86 -9.08
N VAL A 119 2.02 17.23 -8.35
CA VAL A 119 1.77 16.82 -6.98
C VAL A 119 0.27 16.74 -6.68
N VAL A 120 -0.14 15.75 -5.90
CA VAL A 120 -1.46 15.67 -5.29
C VAL A 120 -1.33 15.88 -3.78
N ILE A 121 -2.13 16.80 -3.23
CA ILE A 121 -2.24 16.99 -1.79
C ILE A 121 -3.41 16.17 -1.26
N PHE A 122 -3.19 15.41 -0.20
CA PHE A 122 -4.25 14.82 0.63
C PHE A 122 -4.34 15.59 1.93
N ASP A 123 -5.53 16.10 2.23
CA ASP A 123 -5.81 16.82 3.46
C ASP A 123 -7.26 16.54 3.87
N ILE A 124 -7.52 15.49 4.65
CA ILE A 124 -8.87 15.14 5.11
C ILE A 124 -8.78 14.68 6.57
N GLN A 125 -9.67 15.18 7.42
CA GLN A 125 -9.82 14.70 8.79
C GLN A 125 -10.46 13.31 8.80
N ASP A 126 -9.67 12.30 9.18
CA ASP A 126 -10.16 10.94 9.46
C ASP A 126 -10.64 10.82 10.92
N VAL A 127 -11.22 9.68 11.29
CA VAL A 127 -11.68 9.40 12.66
C VAL A 127 -10.95 8.25 13.33
N GLY A 128 -9.95 7.65 12.71
CA GLY A 128 -9.10 6.63 13.33
C GLY A 128 -9.75 5.26 13.43
N VAL A 129 -10.65 4.92 12.51
CA VAL A 129 -11.42 3.67 12.55
C VAL A 129 -11.40 2.99 11.18
N ARG A 130 -11.10 1.68 11.17
CA ARG A 130 -10.84 0.90 9.93
C ARG A 130 -11.95 0.97 8.88
N TYR A 131 -13.21 1.04 9.30
CA TYR A 131 -14.37 1.05 8.39
C TYR A 131 -14.78 2.46 7.93
N TYR A 132 -14.01 3.49 8.30
CA TYR A 132 -14.16 4.83 7.74
C TYR A 132 -13.29 4.96 6.48
N THR A 133 -13.88 5.33 5.36
CA THR A 133 -13.33 4.99 4.02
C THR A 133 -12.31 5.98 3.48
N TYR A 134 -12.04 7.11 4.16
CA TYR A 134 -11.10 8.12 3.64
C TYR A 134 -9.66 7.62 3.54
N ILE A 135 -9.21 6.79 4.48
CA ILE A 135 -7.91 6.09 4.35
C ILE A 135 -7.85 5.16 3.14
N SER A 136 -8.99 4.61 2.70
CA SER A 136 -9.05 3.83 1.46
C SER A 136 -8.98 4.74 0.22
N SER A 137 -9.65 5.91 0.25
CA SER A 137 -9.52 6.92 -0.82
C SER A 137 -8.08 7.43 -0.95
N MET A 138 -7.40 7.66 0.17
CA MET A 138 -5.98 8.00 0.20
C MET A 138 -5.14 6.88 -0.43
N HIS A 139 -5.39 5.63 -0.06
CA HIS A 139 -4.68 4.47 -0.62
C HIS A 139 -4.82 4.38 -2.15
N TYR A 140 -6.05 4.49 -2.69
CA TYR A 140 -6.25 4.46 -4.15
C TYR A 140 -5.58 5.63 -4.86
N MET A 141 -5.57 6.82 -4.25
CA MET A 141 -4.85 7.98 -4.78
C MET A 141 -3.34 7.75 -4.77
N MET A 142 -2.78 7.18 -3.70
CA MET A 142 -1.36 6.82 -3.62
C MET A 142 -0.95 5.84 -4.73
N GLU A 143 -1.74 4.80 -4.94
CA GLU A 143 -1.48 3.82 -6.02
C GLU A 143 -1.52 4.49 -7.40
N ALA A 144 -2.53 5.32 -7.65
CA ALA A 144 -2.71 5.97 -8.94
C ALA A 144 -1.63 7.04 -9.19
N ALA A 145 -1.25 7.81 -8.17
CA ALA A 145 -0.16 8.78 -8.25
C ALA A 145 1.18 8.08 -8.52
N ALA A 146 1.45 6.95 -7.85
CA ALA A 146 2.64 6.15 -8.12
C ALA A 146 2.68 5.63 -9.57
N ALA A 147 1.55 5.14 -10.09
CA ALA A 147 1.44 4.71 -11.49
C ALA A 147 1.62 5.87 -12.48
N ALA A 148 1.23 7.10 -12.10
CA ALA A 148 1.38 8.31 -12.92
C ALA A 148 2.76 8.98 -12.80
N GLY A 149 3.60 8.56 -11.85
CA GLY A 149 4.85 9.25 -11.52
C GLY A 149 4.64 10.61 -10.84
N VAL A 150 3.51 10.79 -10.16
CA VAL A 150 3.10 12.05 -9.51
C VAL A 150 3.40 11.98 -8.01
N ALA A 151 3.98 13.05 -7.46
CA ALA A 151 4.25 13.10 -6.02
C ALA A 151 2.96 13.22 -5.21
N MET A 152 2.94 12.67 -4.00
CA MET A 152 1.83 12.88 -3.06
C MET A 152 2.33 13.58 -1.81
N LEU A 153 1.64 14.62 -1.38
CA LEU A 153 1.89 15.36 -0.16
C LEU A 153 0.71 15.16 0.80
N VAL A 154 0.95 14.55 1.96
CA VAL A 154 -0.07 14.39 3.00
C VAL A 154 0.09 15.52 4.01
N LEU A 155 -0.94 16.35 4.16
CA LEU A 155 -1.02 17.33 5.22
C LEU A 155 -1.65 16.65 6.43
N ASP A 156 -0.80 16.15 7.32
CA ASP A 156 -1.23 15.27 8.41
C ASP A 156 -2.19 15.99 9.38
N ARG A 157 -3.12 15.22 9.95
CA ARG A 157 -4.13 15.70 10.90
C ARG A 157 -4.20 14.79 12.12
N PRO A 158 -4.52 15.33 13.31
CA PRO A 158 -4.67 14.50 14.49
C PRO A 158 -5.70 13.38 14.29
N ASN A 159 -5.35 12.15 14.66
CA ASN A 159 -6.34 11.09 14.79
C ASN A 159 -7.15 11.32 16.08
N PRO A 160 -8.47 11.62 16.02
CA PRO A 160 -9.27 11.91 17.21
C PRO A 160 -9.40 10.69 18.14
N ASN A 161 -9.21 9.48 17.61
CA ASN A 161 -9.17 8.23 18.37
C ASN A 161 -7.73 7.68 18.54
N GLY A 162 -6.70 8.48 18.24
CA GLY A 162 -5.29 8.04 18.32
C GLY A 162 -4.75 7.81 19.74
N ALA A 163 -5.55 8.12 20.77
CA ALA A 163 -5.16 7.94 22.18
C ALA A 163 -5.23 6.48 22.66
N TYR A 164 -5.85 5.59 21.88
CA TYR A 164 -6.01 4.18 22.24
C TYR A 164 -5.97 3.29 20.99
N LEU A 165 -5.67 2.02 21.23
CA LEU A 165 -5.82 0.94 20.25
C LEU A 165 -6.83 -0.04 20.84
N ASP A 166 -7.91 -0.33 20.11
CA ASP A 166 -8.96 -1.23 20.57
C ASP A 166 -9.62 -1.96 19.40
N GLY A 167 -10.29 -3.06 19.72
CA GLY A 167 -10.95 -3.95 18.77
C GLY A 167 -10.05 -5.07 18.24
N PRO A 168 -10.66 -6.11 17.65
CA PRO A 168 -9.89 -7.18 17.03
C PRO A 168 -9.12 -6.63 15.84
N VAL A 169 -7.82 -6.92 15.79
CA VAL A 169 -7.04 -6.82 14.55
C VAL A 169 -7.80 -7.58 13.47
N LEU A 170 -7.84 -7.04 12.25
CA LEU A 170 -8.49 -7.72 11.13
C LEU A 170 -7.89 -9.11 10.99
N GLU A 171 -8.63 -10.14 11.41
CA GLU A 171 -8.25 -11.51 11.10
C GLU A 171 -8.34 -11.65 9.58
N LEU A 172 -7.27 -12.14 8.94
CA LEU A 172 -7.22 -12.29 7.48
C LEU A 172 -8.26 -13.28 6.92
N LYS A 173 -8.99 -13.98 7.81
CA LYS A 173 -10.20 -14.77 7.50
C LYS A 173 -11.43 -13.89 7.18
N PHE A 174 -11.39 -12.61 7.54
CA PHE A 174 -12.27 -11.56 7.02
C PHE A 174 -11.48 -10.80 5.95
N PRO A 175 -11.23 -11.40 4.78
CA PRO A 175 -10.27 -10.86 3.82
C PRO A 175 -10.71 -9.47 3.36
N TYR A 176 -9.77 -8.53 3.42
CA TYR A 176 -9.89 -7.32 2.63
C TYR A 176 -9.51 -7.68 1.19
N GLU A 177 -10.50 -7.71 0.31
CA GLU A 177 -10.25 -7.85 -1.12
C GLU A 177 -9.91 -6.48 -1.72
N LEU A 178 -8.74 -6.37 -2.34
CA LEU A 178 -8.40 -5.17 -3.11
C LEU A 178 -9.47 -4.98 -4.18
N PRO A 179 -10.16 -3.83 -4.24
CA PRO A 179 -11.21 -3.63 -5.23
C PRO A 179 -10.65 -3.50 -6.65
N ILE A 180 -9.36 -3.22 -6.78
CA ILE A 180 -8.66 -3.11 -8.06
C ILE A 180 -7.40 -3.98 -7.98
N PRO A 181 -7.24 -4.97 -8.87
CA PRO A 181 -6.03 -5.77 -8.94
C PRO A 181 -4.78 -4.91 -9.13
N PRO A 182 -3.69 -5.14 -8.37
CA PRO A 182 -2.47 -4.35 -8.48
C PRO A 182 -1.69 -4.64 -9.77
N SER A 183 -1.96 -5.79 -10.41
CA SER A 183 -1.35 -6.20 -11.68
C SER A 183 -2.32 -7.12 -12.44
N PRO A 184 -2.30 -7.14 -13.79
CA PRO A 184 -3.08 -8.11 -14.57
C PRO A 184 -2.84 -9.57 -14.18
N ASN A 185 -1.66 -9.91 -13.64
CA ASN A 185 -1.35 -11.27 -13.19
C ASN A 185 -1.50 -11.47 -11.67
N LEU A 186 -1.98 -10.47 -10.93
CA LEU A 186 -2.34 -10.60 -9.51
C LEU A 186 -3.83 -10.28 -9.34
N PRO A 187 -4.73 -11.12 -9.90
CA PRO A 187 -6.14 -10.76 -10.10
C PRO A 187 -6.96 -10.77 -8.81
N ASN A 188 -6.49 -11.43 -7.75
CA ASN A 188 -7.27 -11.65 -6.53
C ASN A 188 -6.36 -11.80 -5.30
N SER A 189 -6.99 -11.87 -4.12
CA SER A 189 -6.32 -12.01 -2.82
C SER A 189 -5.47 -13.28 -2.72
N GLN A 190 -5.91 -14.39 -3.32
CA GLN A 190 -5.15 -15.65 -3.33
C GLN A 190 -3.81 -15.49 -4.06
N ALA A 191 -3.81 -14.92 -5.27
CA ALA A 191 -2.60 -14.65 -6.04
C ALA A 191 -1.63 -13.74 -5.27
N ILE A 192 -2.16 -12.71 -4.61
CA ILE A 192 -1.36 -11.77 -3.81
C ILE A 192 -0.70 -12.48 -2.62
N LYS A 193 -1.45 -13.33 -1.90
CA LYS A 193 -0.91 -14.09 -0.76
C LYS A 193 0.15 -15.10 -1.18
N LEU A 194 -0.01 -15.72 -2.35
CA LEU A 194 0.95 -16.70 -2.89
C LEU A 194 2.17 -16.06 -3.55
N TYR A 195 2.08 -14.83 -4.05
CA TYR A 195 3.13 -14.16 -4.82
C TYR A 195 4.51 -14.16 -4.14
N PRO A 196 4.66 -13.87 -2.83
CA PRO A 196 5.96 -13.94 -2.16
C PRO A 196 6.64 -15.31 -2.27
N SER A 197 5.87 -16.39 -2.35
CA SER A 197 6.38 -17.76 -2.45
C SER A 197 6.55 -18.20 -3.91
N LEU A 198 5.57 -17.91 -4.77
CA LEU A 198 5.57 -18.37 -6.15
C LEU A 198 6.39 -17.48 -7.10
N GLY A 199 6.68 -16.23 -6.74
CA GLY A 199 7.51 -15.32 -7.53
C GLY A 199 8.91 -15.88 -7.82
N PHE A 200 9.49 -16.67 -6.91
CA PHE A 200 10.78 -17.31 -7.12
C PHE A 200 10.79 -18.31 -8.29
N PHE A 201 9.65 -18.89 -8.65
CA PHE A 201 9.55 -19.83 -9.76
C PHE A 201 9.73 -19.14 -11.12
N GLU A 202 9.69 -17.81 -11.20
CA GLU A 202 10.05 -17.07 -12.42
C GLU A 202 11.52 -17.26 -12.81
N ALA A 203 12.38 -17.72 -11.88
CA ALA A 203 13.77 -18.10 -12.15
C ALA A 203 13.95 -19.59 -12.51
N THR A 204 12.85 -20.31 -12.72
CA THR A 204 12.82 -21.76 -12.99
C THR A 204 12.15 -22.03 -14.34
N PRO A 205 12.27 -23.24 -14.92
CA PRO A 205 11.63 -23.55 -16.19
C PRO A 205 10.11 -23.82 -16.06
N MET A 206 9.55 -23.67 -14.85
CA MET A 206 8.16 -23.97 -14.55
C MET A 206 7.21 -22.80 -14.88
N SER A 207 5.93 -23.11 -15.00
CA SER A 207 4.87 -22.10 -15.08
C SER A 207 4.25 -21.85 -13.71
N VAL A 208 4.04 -20.57 -13.39
CA VAL A 208 3.26 -20.09 -12.25
C VAL A 208 1.81 -19.78 -12.62
N GLY A 209 1.33 -20.25 -13.78
CA GLY A 209 -0.03 -20.03 -14.26
C GLY A 209 -0.27 -18.74 -15.03
N ARG A 210 0.77 -17.96 -15.38
CA ARG A 210 0.62 -16.86 -16.35
C ARG A 210 0.05 -17.42 -17.66
N GLY A 211 -0.88 -16.71 -18.29
CA GLY A 211 -1.61 -17.21 -19.47
C GLY A 211 -2.79 -18.12 -19.15
N THR A 212 -3.23 -18.16 -17.89
CA THR A 212 -4.47 -18.81 -17.44
C THR A 212 -5.35 -17.81 -16.70
N PRO A 213 -6.59 -18.14 -16.35
CA PRO A 213 -7.41 -17.30 -15.46
C PRO A 213 -6.90 -17.19 -14.01
N PHE A 214 -5.87 -17.97 -13.64
CA PHE A 214 -5.39 -18.11 -12.26
C PHE A 214 -3.85 -17.98 -12.14
N PRO A 215 -3.26 -16.88 -12.62
CA PRO A 215 -1.83 -16.62 -12.45
C PRO A 215 -1.46 -16.52 -10.96
N PHE A 216 -0.26 -16.99 -10.64
CA PHE A 216 0.30 -17.12 -9.28
C PHE A 216 -0.61 -17.88 -8.31
N GLN A 217 -1.39 -18.84 -8.82
CA GLN A 217 -2.25 -19.71 -8.02
C GLN A 217 -2.06 -21.19 -8.39
N VAL A 218 -1.08 -21.51 -9.23
CA VAL A 218 -0.74 -22.87 -9.66
C VAL A 218 0.75 -22.96 -9.94
N LEU A 219 1.29 -24.18 -9.90
CA LEU A 219 2.62 -24.52 -10.38
C LEU A 219 2.52 -25.68 -11.36
N GLY A 220 3.24 -25.63 -12.48
CA GLY A 220 3.18 -26.72 -13.45
C GLY A 220 4.41 -26.83 -14.33
N TYR A 221 4.66 -28.05 -14.79
CA TYR A 221 5.74 -28.38 -15.71
C TYR A 221 5.26 -29.41 -16.75
N ASP A 222 5.94 -29.47 -17.90
CA ASP A 222 5.50 -30.30 -19.04
C ASP A 222 6.13 -31.71 -19.07
N GLN A 223 7.05 -32.02 -18.14
CA GLN A 223 7.83 -33.27 -18.20
C GLN A 223 7.55 -34.24 -17.05
N PHE A 224 7.21 -33.71 -15.89
CA PHE A 224 6.84 -34.48 -14.70
C PHE A 224 6.06 -33.57 -13.75
N ALA A 225 5.36 -34.19 -12.81
CA ALA A 225 4.39 -33.52 -11.96
C ALA A 225 4.47 -34.00 -10.52
N THR A 226 3.93 -33.18 -9.62
CA THR A 226 3.65 -33.55 -8.23
C THR A 226 2.26 -34.16 -8.05
N ASP A 227 1.33 -33.88 -8.97
CA ASP A 227 -0.09 -34.20 -8.88
C ASP A 227 -0.74 -34.29 -10.28
N GLU A 228 -2.00 -34.73 -10.36
CA GLU A 228 -2.76 -34.91 -11.61
C GLU A 228 -3.41 -33.62 -12.13
N PHE A 229 -3.49 -32.56 -11.31
CA PHE A 229 -4.03 -31.28 -11.74
C PHE A 229 -3.25 -30.72 -12.94
N SER A 230 -3.98 -30.19 -13.91
CA SER A 230 -3.40 -29.81 -15.18
C SER A 230 -4.00 -28.54 -15.77
N PHE A 231 -3.19 -27.80 -16.53
CA PHE A 231 -3.57 -26.53 -17.17
C PHE A 231 -2.72 -26.25 -18.41
N ILE A 232 -3.23 -25.38 -19.30
CA ILE A 232 -2.54 -24.95 -20.52
C ILE A 232 -2.41 -23.42 -20.49
N PRO A 233 -1.20 -22.86 -20.37
CA PRO A 233 -0.95 -21.43 -20.56
C PRO A 233 -1.18 -21.00 -22.01
N VAL A 234 -1.97 -19.95 -22.24
CA VAL A 234 -2.21 -19.37 -23.57
C VAL A 234 -1.90 -17.87 -23.61
N SER A 235 -1.71 -17.33 -24.81
CA SER A 235 -1.54 -15.88 -25.00
C SER A 235 -2.76 -15.13 -24.46
N THR A 236 -2.53 -14.22 -23.52
CA THR A 236 -3.56 -13.38 -22.92
C THR A 236 -3.17 -11.90 -23.10
N PRO A 237 -3.71 -11.20 -24.11
CA PRO A 237 -3.45 -9.77 -24.30
C PRO A 237 -3.76 -8.96 -23.05
N GLY A 238 -2.87 -8.02 -22.71
CA GLY A 238 -2.99 -7.20 -21.49
C GLY A 238 -2.50 -7.88 -20.21
N ALA A 239 -2.19 -9.19 -20.22
CA ALA A 239 -1.65 -9.89 -19.05
C ALA A 239 -0.35 -10.67 -19.34
N ALA A 240 -0.35 -11.55 -20.33
CA ALA A 240 0.80 -12.37 -20.70
C ALA A 240 0.73 -12.82 -22.17
N LEU A 241 1.39 -12.11 -23.09
CA LEU A 241 1.40 -12.46 -24.52
C LEU A 241 2.23 -13.72 -24.83
N ASN A 242 3.29 -13.93 -24.06
CA ASN A 242 4.22 -15.06 -24.19
C ASN A 242 4.45 -15.70 -22.81
N PRO A 243 3.44 -16.39 -22.23
CA PRO A 243 3.61 -17.04 -20.94
C PRO A 243 4.64 -18.19 -21.02
N PRO A 244 5.33 -18.51 -19.91
CA PRO A 244 6.17 -19.70 -19.83
C PRO A 244 5.39 -20.97 -20.20
N LEU A 245 6.01 -21.82 -21.03
CA LEU A 245 5.43 -23.07 -21.54
C LEU A 245 4.06 -22.87 -22.25
N LYS A 246 3.91 -21.77 -22.99
CA LYS A 246 2.75 -21.47 -23.83
C LYS A 246 2.34 -22.66 -24.70
N ASP A 247 1.03 -22.90 -24.76
CA ASP A 247 0.35 -23.92 -25.58
C ASP A 247 0.76 -25.37 -25.23
N LYS A 248 1.40 -25.60 -24.08
CA LYS A 248 1.73 -26.94 -23.56
C LYS A 248 0.80 -27.34 -22.42
N GLN A 249 0.46 -28.63 -22.41
CA GLN A 249 -0.21 -29.25 -21.26
C GLN A 249 0.78 -29.37 -20.10
N LEU A 250 0.46 -28.73 -18.98
CA LEU A 250 1.25 -28.75 -17.76
C LEU A 250 0.53 -29.54 -16.67
N TYR A 251 1.29 -30.19 -15.82
CA TYR A 251 0.81 -30.91 -14.66
C TYR A 251 1.54 -30.43 -13.40
N GLY A 252 0.85 -30.37 -12.27
CA GLY A 252 1.44 -29.89 -11.02
C GLY A 252 0.43 -29.52 -9.95
N GLU A 253 0.69 -28.45 -9.20
CA GLU A 253 -0.07 -28.11 -7.98
C GLU A 253 -1.19 -27.10 -8.26
N ASP A 254 -2.39 -27.39 -7.76
CA ASP A 254 -3.49 -26.44 -7.67
C ASP A 254 -3.47 -25.72 -6.31
N LEU A 255 -3.16 -24.43 -6.32
CA LEU A 255 -3.05 -23.60 -5.12
C LEU A 255 -4.18 -22.55 -5.04
N ARG A 256 -5.25 -22.69 -5.85
CA ARG A 256 -6.33 -21.70 -5.92
C ARG A 256 -7.16 -21.59 -4.64
N GLN A 257 -7.14 -22.62 -3.80
CA GLN A 257 -7.97 -22.71 -2.58
C GLN A 257 -7.15 -23.08 -1.34
N VAL A 258 -5.84 -22.81 -1.33
CA VAL A 258 -4.98 -23.12 -0.17
C VAL A 258 -4.94 -21.95 0.81
N ALA A 259 -5.02 -22.26 2.10
CA ALA A 259 -4.74 -21.28 3.15
C ALA A 259 -3.23 -21.05 3.22
N THR A 260 -2.80 -19.81 3.00
CA THR A 260 -1.40 -19.40 3.11
C THR A 260 -1.30 -17.99 3.66
N ASP A 261 -0.33 -17.78 4.55
CA ASP A 261 0.01 -16.47 5.10
C ASP A 261 1.53 -16.27 5.00
N GLY A 262 1.94 -15.30 4.17
CA GLY A 262 3.34 -14.95 3.97
C GLY A 262 4.14 -15.94 3.11
N LEU A 263 5.48 -15.86 3.25
CA LEU A 263 6.43 -16.67 2.50
C LEU A 263 6.54 -18.09 3.06
N THR A 264 6.26 -19.09 2.23
CA THR A 264 6.55 -20.51 2.47
C THR A 264 7.62 -21.02 1.51
N LEU A 265 8.60 -21.77 2.04
CA LEU A 265 9.65 -22.41 1.22
C LEU A 265 9.25 -23.80 0.74
N ALA A 266 8.14 -24.35 1.27
CA ALA A 266 7.73 -25.73 1.03
C ALA A 266 7.56 -26.05 -0.47
N TYR A 267 7.04 -25.12 -1.27
CA TYR A 267 6.87 -25.31 -2.71
C TYR A 267 8.21 -25.42 -3.44
N LEU A 268 9.13 -24.47 -3.22
CA LEU A 268 10.46 -24.49 -3.83
C LEU A 268 11.23 -25.75 -3.44
N MET A 269 11.19 -26.13 -2.16
CA MET A 269 11.89 -27.31 -1.67
C MET A 269 11.33 -28.60 -2.26
N ARG A 270 10.01 -28.72 -2.36
CA ARG A 270 9.35 -29.89 -2.98
C ARG A 270 9.71 -30.02 -4.45
N TRP A 271 9.62 -28.94 -5.22
CA TRP A 271 9.98 -28.97 -6.63
C TRP A 271 11.49 -29.15 -6.85
N GLN A 272 12.34 -28.62 -5.97
CA GLN A 272 13.78 -28.87 -6.01
C GLN A 272 14.07 -30.38 -5.87
N GLN A 273 13.43 -31.04 -4.90
CA GLN A 273 13.57 -32.49 -4.72
C GLN A 273 13.09 -33.27 -5.94
N LEU A 274 11.96 -32.87 -6.53
CA LEU A 274 11.42 -33.52 -7.72
C LEU A 274 12.29 -33.33 -8.97
N PHE A 275 12.86 -32.13 -9.17
CA PHE A 275 13.83 -31.89 -10.23
C PHE A 275 15.11 -32.72 -10.03
N ALA A 276 15.62 -32.77 -8.79
CA ALA A 276 16.79 -33.56 -8.44
C ALA A 276 16.57 -35.06 -8.66
N SER A 277 15.38 -35.60 -8.34
CA SER A 277 15.06 -37.02 -8.56
C SER A 277 15.02 -37.41 -10.05
N HIS A 278 14.81 -36.42 -10.93
CA HIS A 278 14.88 -36.58 -12.39
C HIS A 278 16.22 -36.14 -12.98
N ALA A 279 17.24 -35.91 -12.15
CA ALA A 279 18.56 -35.41 -12.55
C ALA A 279 18.49 -34.10 -13.37
N LYS A 280 17.56 -33.21 -13.02
CA LYS A 280 17.41 -31.88 -13.63
C LYS A 280 17.70 -30.76 -12.64
N VAL A 281 18.04 -29.59 -13.18
CA VAL A 281 18.28 -28.36 -12.43
C VAL A 281 17.01 -27.52 -12.41
N LEU A 282 16.54 -27.14 -11.23
CA LEU A 282 15.37 -26.27 -11.06
C LEU A 282 15.71 -24.80 -11.36
N PHE A 283 16.80 -24.28 -10.78
CA PHE A 283 17.21 -22.88 -10.93
C PHE A 283 18.00 -22.64 -12.21
N THR A 284 17.34 -22.76 -13.37
CA THR A 284 17.97 -22.53 -14.69
C THR A 284 18.40 -21.09 -14.91
N ALA A 285 17.87 -20.13 -14.13
CA ALA A 285 18.27 -18.73 -14.11
C ALA A 285 18.79 -18.31 -12.73
N ALA A 286 19.90 -18.92 -12.27
CA ALA A 286 20.48 -18.71 -10.94
C ALA A 286 20.70 -17.23 -10.58
N ASP A 287 21.31 -16.44 -11.47
CA ASP A 287 21.54 -15.00 -11.24
C ASP A 287 20.24 -14.22 -11.03
N PHE A 288 19.14 -14.66 -11.67
CA PHE A 288 17.84 -14.04 -11.49
C PHE A 288 17.18 -14.47 -10.17
N MET A 289 17.31 -15.73 -9.79
CA MET A 289 16.87 -16.21 -8.46
C MET A 289 17.57 -15.42 -7.35
N ASP A 290 18.88 -15.21 -7.46
CA ASP A 290 19.68 -14.52 -6.45
C ASP A 290 19.29 -13.04 -6.36
N LYS A 291 18.90 -12.42 -7.50
CA LYS A 291 18.32 -11.07 -7.53
C LYS A 291 16.95 -11.00 -6.86
N LEU A 292 16.06 -11.97 -7.13
CA LEU A 292 14.74 -12.03 -6.50
C LEU A 292 14.85 -12.21 -4.98
N ALA A 293 15.77 -13.05 -4.53
CA ALA A 293 16.02 -13.31 -3.11
C ALA A 293 16.84 -12.20 -2.41
N GLY A 294 17.52 -11.35 -3.19
CA GLY A 294 18.48 -10.37 -2.68
C GLY A 294 19.80 -10.98 -2.15
N THR A 295 20.04 -12.26 -2.40
CA THR A 295 21.24 -13.02 -2.02
C THR A 295 21.25 -14.38 -2.71
N ASP A 296 22.45 -14.93 -2.95
CA ASP A 296 22.66 -16.31 -3.41
C ASP A 296 22.38 -17.39 -2.35
N LYS A 297 22.39 -17.02 -1.07
CA LYS A 297 22.29 -17.96 0.05
C LYS A 297 21.04 -18.83 -0.03
N LEU A 298 19.87 -18.23 -0.31
CA LEU A 298 18.62 -18.98 -0.36
C LEU A 298 18.69 -20.12 -1.39
N ARG A 299 19.10 -19.80 -2.62
CA ARG A 299 19.24 -20.78 -3.70
C ARG A 299 20.25 -21.87 -3.32
N LEU A 300 21.45 -21.47 -2.88
CA LEU A 300 22.52 -22.41 -2.54
C LEU A 300 22.15 -23.34 -1.37
N GLN A 301 21.40 -22.84 -0.38
CA GLN A 301 20.91 -23.66 0.74
C GLN A 301 19.85 -24.67 0.27
N ILE A 302 18.94 -24.25 -0.62
CA ILE A 302 17.94 -25.15 -1.21
C ILE A 302 18.61 -26.23 -2.08
N GLU A 303 19.58 -25.85 -2.92
CA GLU A 303 20.34 -26.79 -3.77
C GLU A 303 21.15 -27.80 -2.95
N ARG A 304 21.71 -27.35 -1.81
CA ARG A 304 22.43 -28.21 -0.87
C ARG A 304 21.52 -29.17 -0.09
N GLY A 305 20.22 -28.91 -0.06
CA GLY A 305 19.25 -29.71 0.68
C GLY A 305 19.14 -29.35 2.16
N ASP A 306 19.45 -28.09 2.53
CA ASP A 306 19.20 -27.59 3.88
C ASP A 306 17.71 -27.68 4.23
N SER A 307 17.40 -27.97 5.49
CA SER A 307 16.03 -27.93 5.99
C SER A 307 15.47 -26.50 6.00
N GLU A 308 14.14 -26.37 5.91
CA GLU A 308 13.47 -25.06 5.96
C GLU A 308 13.84 -24.28 7.22
N GLN A 309 13.97 -24.97 8.36
CA GLN A 309 14.37 -24.35 9.63
C GLN A 309 15.78 -23.74 9.53
N GLN A 310 16.75 -24.48 9.00
CA GLN A 310 18.12 -23.98 8.82
C GLN A 310 18.17 -22.75 7.90
N ILE A 311 17.40 -22.77 6.81
CA ILE A 311 17.31 -21.62 5.90
C ILE A 311 16.72 -20.42 6.63
N ARG A 312 15.60 -20.59 7.33
CA ARG A 312 14.92 -19.52 8.07
C ARG A 312 15.78 -18.93 9.19
N ASP A 313 16.52 -19.78 9.90
CA ASP A 313 17.45 -19.34 10.96
C ASP A 313 18.57 -18.47 10.40
N SER A 314 19.04 -18.77 9.19
CA SER A 314 20.16 -18.06 8.57
C SER A 314 19.92 -16.56 8.33
N TRP A 315 18.67 -16.14 8.13
CA TRP A 315 18.31 -14.73 7.93
C TRP A 315 17.75 -14.03 9.17
N GLN A 316 17.49 -14.73 10.28
CA GLN A 316 16.91 -14.12 11.49
C GLN A 316 17.74 -12.94 12.01
N GLY A 317 19.07 -13.08 12.02
CA GLY A 317 19.95 -11.99 12.43
C GLY A 317 19.82 -10.74 11.56
N ALA A 318 19.61 -10.90 10.25
CA ALA A 318 19.38 -9.78 9.34
C ALA A 318 18.01 -9.14 9.56
N LEU A 319 16.96 -9.94 9.80
CA LEU A 319 15.63 -9.43 10.12
C LEU A 319 15.63 -8.61 11.42
N GLN A 320 16.34 -9.06 12.45
CA GLN A 320 16.45 -8.30 13.71
C GLN A 320 17.16 -6.97 13.53
N ARG A 321 18.25 -6.94 12.75
CA ARG A 321 18.93 -5.68 12.39
C ARG A 321 18.01 -4.75 11.61
N PHE A 322 17.26 -5.26 10.63
CA PHE A 322 16.30 -4.45 9.88
C PHE A 322 15.19 -3.89 10.77
N LYS A 323 14.68 -4.69 11.72
CA LYS A 323 13.69 -4.23 12.72
C LYS A 323 14.21 -3.09 13.58
N GLN A 324 15.50 -3.09 13.93
CA GLN A 324 16.13 -1.98 14.66
C GLN A 324 16.38 -0.78 13.74
N GLN A 325 16.88 -1.02 12.54
CA GLN A 325 17.19 0.02 11.55
C GLN A 325 15.95 0.82 11.15
N ARG A 326 14.77 0.17 11.08
CA ARG A 326 13.54 0.87 10.71
C ARG A 326 13.01 1.81 11.81
N GLN A 327 13.45 1.66 13.07
CA GLN A 327 12.89 2.39 14.22
C GLN A 327 12.93 3.92 14.06
N PRO A 328 14.02 4.56 13.60
CA PRO A 328 14.06 6.02 13.45
C PRO A 328 13.17 6.57 12.34
N TYR A 329 12.68 5.70 11.45
CA TYR A 329 11.78 6.07 10.34
C TYR A 329 10.31 5.89 10.72
N LEU A 330 10.03 5.39 11.92
CA LEU A 330 8.68 5.38 12.46
C LEU A 330 8.31 6.83 12.81
N LEU A 331 7.26 7.35 12.18
CA LEU A 331 6.82 8.74 12.38
C LEU A 331 6.25 8.99 13.79
N TYR A 332 5.91 7.91 14.50
CA TYR A 332 5.38 7.93 15.85
C TYR A 332 6.03 6.81 16.67
N PRO A 333 6.28 7.03 17.98
CA PRO A 333 6.73 5.96 18.89
C PRO A 333 5.76 4.77 18.88
N GLU A 334 6.28 3.55 19.05
CA GLU A 334 5.48 2.31 19.22
C GLU A 334 4.59 2.34 20.48
#